data_AF-A0A522BRR3-F1
#
_entry.id   AF-A0A522BRR3-F1
#
_cell.length_a   1.000
_cell.length_b   1.000
_cell.length_c   1.000
_cell.angle_alpha   90.00
_cell.angle_beta   90.00
_cell.angle_gamma   90.00
#
_symmetry.space_group_name_H-M   'P 1'
#
loop_
_entity.id
_entity.type
_entity.pdbx_description
1 polymer ?
#
loop_
_entity_poly.entity_id
_entity_poly.type
_entity_poly.pdbx_seq_one_letter_code
_entity_poly.pdbx_strand_id
1 'polypeptide(L)'
;MTGTASGPPSGGLMSSILRLLATLSAIGRNRLSLLAVELEEERNRVLAVLAWGAVALLLLVFGLVFVALLLAVVLWDSHRLLALGGIAVAFLAGAGTCWWQATRILRDGGSLFSASLGELAQDQALLGGAEPPAQS
;
A
#
# COMPACT_ATOMS: atom_id res chain seq x y z
N MET A 1 -14.40 -19.15 -70.35
CA MET A 1 -14.77 -19.69 -69.03
C MET A 1 -13.68 -19.30 -68.03
N THR A 2 -14.08 -18.62 -66.95
CA THR A 2 -13.44 -18.50 -65.60
C THR A 2 -11.94 -18.12 -65.56
N GLY A 3 -11.48 -16.96 -65.07
CA GLY A 3 -11.90 -16.19 -63.90
C GLY A 3 -11.18 -16.71 -62.64
N THR A 4 -10.18 -15.99 -62.12
CA THR A 4 -9.85 -15.89 -60.67
C THR A 4 -8.87 -14.73 -60.44
N ALA A 5 -9.39 -13.66 -59.83
CA ALA A 5 -8.59 -12.57 -59.28
C ALA A 5 -7.85 -13.06 -58.02
N SER A 6 -6.54 -12.82 -57.94
CA SER A 6 -5.73 -13.07 -56.74
C SER A 6 -5.87 -11.86 -55.80
N GLY A 7 -6.81 -11.93 -54.85
CA GLY A 7 -6.94 -10.91 -53.80
C GLY A 7 -5.80 -11.02 -52.78
N PRO A 8 -5.21 -9.90 -52.33
CA PRO A 8 -4.16 -9.94 -51.30
C PRO A 8 -4.73 -10.43 -49.96
N PRO A 9 -3.96 -11.17 -49.15
CA PRO A 9 -4.44 -11.73 -47.90
C PRO A 9 -4.82 -10.61 -46.92
N SER A 10 -6.13 -10.52 -46.63
CA SER A 10 -6.73 -9.67 -45.61
C SER A 10 -6.37 -10.20 -44.22
N GLY A 11 -5.17 -9.87 -43.76
CA GLY A 11 -4.66 -10.24 -42.43
C GLY A 11 -4.07 -9.08 -41.64
N GLY A 12 -4.41 -7.81 -41.94
CA GLY A 12 -3.62 -6.65 -41.50
C GLY A 12 -3.83 -6.14 -40.06
N LEU A 13 -5.07 -6.14 -39.55
CA LEU A 13 -5.39 -5.53 -38.25
C LEU A 13 -5.47 -6.54 -37.11
N MET A 14 -6.20 -7.65 -37.32
CA MET A 14 -6.33 -8.71 -36.32
C MET A 14 -4.98 -9.34 -35.97
N SER A 15 -4.10 -9.52 -36.96
CA SER A 15 -2.74 -10.04 -36.72
C SER A 15 -1.85 -9.03 -36.00
N SER A 16 -2.05 -7.72 -36.21
CA SER A 16 -1.36 -6.66 -35.49
C SER A 16 -1.80 -6.60 -34.03
N ILE A 17 -3.09 -6.79 -33.75
CA ILE A 17 -3.64 -6.88 -32.38
C ILE A 17 -3.12 -8.14 -31.67
N LEU A 18 -3.14 -9.29 -32.33
CA LEU A 18 -2.57 -10.54 -31.80
C LEU A 18 -1.06 -10.41 -31.52
N ARG A 19 -0.31 -9.71 -32.37
CA ARG A 19 1.11 -9.40 -32.14
C ARG A 19 1.32 -8.42 -30.99
N LEU A 20 0.46 -7.42 -30.84
CA LEU A 20 0.48 -6.49 -29.71
C LEU A 20 0.22 -7.23 -28.40
N LEU A 21 -0.82 -8.06 -28.33
CA LEU A 21 -1.14 -8.88 -27.15
C LEU A 21 -0.04 -9.89 -26.81
N ALA A 22 0.59 -10.50 -27.82
CA ALA A 22 1.75 -11.37 -27.61
C ALA A 22 2.96 -10.59 -27.08
N THR A 23 3.17 -9.37 -27.56
CA THR A 23 4.25 -8.49 -27.12
C THR A 23 3.99 -7.95 -25.70
N LEU A 24 2.76 -7.54 -25.39
CA LEU A 24 2.32 -7.16 -24.05
C LEU A 24 2.42 -8.32 -23.05
N SER A 25 2.05 -9.54 -23.46
CA SER A 25 2.21 -10.73 -22.63
C SER A 25 3.68 -11.05 -22.37
N ALA A 26 4.55 -10.89 -23.38
CA ALA A 26 5.99 -11.08 -23.24
C ALA A 26 6.65 -10.01 -22.35
N ILE A 27 6.24 -8.75 -22.48
CA ILE A 27 6.72 -7.64 -21.64
C ILE A 27 6.20 -7.77 -20.21
N GLY A 28 4.92 -8.11 -20.06
CA GLY A 28 4.27 -8.33 -18.77
C GLY A 28 4.94 -9.46 -18.00
N ARG A 29 5.30 -10.58 -18.64
CA ARG A 29 5.91 -11.71 -17.94
C ARG A 29 7.29 -11.42 -17.34
N ASN A 30 8.10 -10.59 -18.00
CA ASN A 30 9.43 -10.22 -17.52
C ASN A 30 9.40 -9.10 -16.47
N ARG A 31 8.46 -8.16 -16.62
CA ARG A 31 8.28 -7.07 -15.65
C ARG A 31 7.55 -7.54 -14.40
N LEU A 32 6.57 -8.44 -14.52
CA LEU A 32 5.88 -9.03 -13.38
C LEU A 32 6.79 -9.93 -12.55
N SER A 33 7.75 -10.63 -13.16
CA SER A 33 8.74 -11.38 -12.38
C SER A 33 9.69 -10.46 -11.61
N LEU A 34 10.09 -9.33 -12.22
CA LEU A 34 10.89 -8.30 -11.54
C LEU A 34 10.08 -7.59 -10.44
N LEU A 35 8.85 -7.16 -10.73
CA LEU A 35 7.95 -6.55 -9.75
C LEU A 35 7.60 -7.51 -8.62
N ALA A 36 7.40 -8.80 -8.91
CA ALA A 36 7.15 -9.80 -7.87
C ALA A 36 8.37 -9.97 -6.95
N VAL A 37 9.58 -9.96 -7.52
CA VAL A 37 10.84 -10.04 -6.76
C VAL A 37 11.08 -8.76 -5.94
N GLU A 38 10.91 -7.58 -6.53
CA GLU A 38 11.03 -6.29 -5.84
C GLU A 38 9.97 -6.14 -4.74
N LEU A 39 8.74 -6.62 -4.98
CA LEU A 39 7.67 -6.63 -3.98
C LEU A 39 7.97 -7.60 -2.84
N GLU A 40 8.63 -8.72 -3.10
CA GLU A 40 9.06 -9.67 -2.08
C GLU A 40 10.19 -9.10 -1.20
N GLU A 41 11.16 -8.42 -1.81
CA GLU A 41 12.21 -7.66 -1.10
C GLU A 41 11.63 -6.53 -0.25
N GLU A 42 10.76 -5.70 -0.82
CA GLU A 42 10.15 -4.57 -0.10
C GLU A 42 9.16 -5.07 0.97
N ARG A 43 8.45 -6.19 0.74
CA ARG A 43 7.59 -6.81 1.76
C ARG A 43 8.41 -7.22 2.98
N ASN A 44 9.55 -7.87 2.79
CA ASN A 44 10.37 -8.31 3.91
C ASN A 44 10.92 -7.10 4.70
N ARG A 45 11.32 -6.04 3.99
CA ARG A 45 11.74 -4.77 4.60
C ARG A 45 10.60 -4.09 5.37
N VAL A 46 9.42 -4.00 4.78
CA VAL A 46 8.22 -3.42 5.43
C VAL A 46 7.81 -4.23 6.64
N LEU A 47 7.79 -5.57 6.56
CA LEU A 47 7.51 -6.45 7.69
C LEU A 47 8.55 -6.29 8.81
N ALA A 48 9.83 -6.17 8.47
CA ALA A 48 10.89 -5.91 9.43
C ALA A 48 10.69 -4.54 10.12
N VAL A 49 10.40 -3.49 9.36
CA VAL A 49 10.11 -2.15 9.91
C VAL A 49 8.87 -2.18 10.82
N LEU A 50 7.81 -2.89 10.43
CA LEU A 50 6.62 -3.05 11.25
C LEU A 50 6.90 -3.85 12.54
N ALA A 51 7.68 -4.93 12.45
CA ALA A 51 8.07 -5.72 13.61
C ALA A 51 8.92 -4.91 14.59
N TRP A 52 9.97 -4.23 14.10
CA TRP A 52 10.79 -3.33 14.92
C TRP A 52 10.00 -2.15 15.46
N GLY A 53 9.06 -1.59 14.69
CA GLY A 53 8.14 -0.56 15.14
C GLY A 53 7.23 -1.04 16.28
N ALA A 54 6.70 -2.26 16.19
CA ALA A 54 5.91 -2.87 17.25
C ALA A 54 6.73 -3.12 18.52
N VAL A 55 7.96 -3.62 18.38
CA VAL A 55 8.90 -3.79 19.52
C VAL A 55 9.22 -2.45 20.17
N ALA A 56 9.53 -1.42 19.38
CA ALA A 56 9.81 -0.08 19.88
C ALA A 56 8.60 0.52 20.62
N LEU A 57 7.38 0.35 20.07
CA LEU A 57 6.15 0.80 20.70
C LEU A 57 5.91 0.08 22.03
N LEU A 58 6.13 -1.24 22.08
CA LEU A 58 5.99 -2.03 23.29
C LEU A 58 6.98 -1.57 24.37
N LEU A 59 8.26 -1.41 24.02
CA LEU A 59 9.28 -0.89 24.93
C LEU A 59 8.92 0.51 25.44
N LEU A 60 8.39 1.38 24.58
CA LEU A 60 7.96 2.72 24.96
C LEU A 60 6.83 2.68 26.01
N VAL A 61 5.80 1.85 25.79
CA VAL A 61 4.70 1.66 26.76
C VAL A 61 5.23 1.14 28.10
N PHE A 62 6.12 0.14 28.09
CA PHE A 62 6.76 -0.36 29.30
C PHE A 62 7.58 0.72 30.02
N GLY A 63 8.39 1.48 29.28
CA GLY A 63 9.15 2.60 29.83
C GLY A 63 8.26 3.64 30.48
N LEU A 64 7.12 3.98 29.86
CA LEU A 64 6.15 4.93 30.40
C LEU A 64 5.51 4.43 31.70
N VAL A 65 5.18 3.14 31.77
CA VAL A 65 4.70 2.48 33.00
C VAL A 65 5.76 2.56 34.10
N PHE A 66 7.02 2.22 33.82
CA PHE A 66 8.09 2.30 34.82
C PHE A 66 8.34 3.72 35.31
N VAL A 67 8.34 4.70 34.41
CA VAL A 67 8.43 6.12 34.77
C VAL A 67 7.27 6.51 35.68
N ALA A 68 6.05 6.11 35.35
CA ALA A 68 4.88 6.38 36.18
C ALA A 68 4.99 5.73 37.57
N LEU A 69 5.45 4.49 37.67
CA LEU A 69 5.70 3.82 38.95
C LEU A 69 6.79 4.53 39.77
N LEU A 70 7.87 4.96 39.12
CA LEU A 70 8.94 5.71 39.77
C LEU A 70 8.42 7.05 40.30
N LEU A 71 7.64 7.79 39.51
CA LEU A 71 6.95 9.01 39.93
C LEU A 71 6.01 8.75 41.11
N ALA A 72 5.26 7.65 41.07
CA ALA A 72 4.40 7.25 42.18
C ALA A 72 5.25 7.07 43.44
N VAL A 73 6.28 6.23 43.42
CA VAL A 73 7.13 5.96 44.59
C VAL A 73 7.79 7.23 45.13
N VAL A 74 8.35 8.08 44.26
CA VAL A 74 9.08 9.30 44.68
C VAL A 74 8.12 10.35 45.26
N LEU A 75 6.92 10.52 44.72
CA LEU A 75 5.99 11.58 45.15
C LEU A 75 4.93 11.12 46.16
N TRP A 76 4.78 9.82 46.41
CA TRP A 76 3.69 9.26 47.23
C TRP A 76 3.69 9.74 48.68
N ASP A 77 4.87 9.95 49.28
CA ASP A 77 4.97 10.22 50.71
C ASP A 77 4.49 11.64 51.09
N SER A 78 4.63 12.61 50.19
CA SER A 78 4.31 14.02 50.49
C SER A 78 3.29 14.67 49.56
N HIS A 79 3.14 14.17 48.31
CA HIS A 79 2.37 14.87 47.27
C HIS A 79 1.56 13.90 46.38
N ARG A 80 0.75 13.04 47.01
CA ARG A 80 -0.08 12.03 46.32
C ARG A 80 -0.87 12.55 45.11
N LEU A 81 -1.41 13.77 45.19
CA LEU A 81 -2.14 14.40 44.08
C LEU A 81 -1.24 14.80 42.90
N LEU A 82 -0.03 15.30 43.15
CA LEU A 82 0.95 15.60 42.08
C LEU A 82 1.49 14.32 41.45
N ALA A 83 1.66 13.24 42.22
CA ALA A 83 2.02 11.93 41.70
C ALA A 83 0.97 11.43 40.70
N LEU A 84 -0.31 11.44 41.10
CA LEU A 84 -1.42 11.03 40.24
C LEU A 84 -1.56 11.92 38.99
N GLY A 85 -1.47 13.24 39.18
CA GLY A 85 -1.58 14.21 38.09
C GLY A 85 -0.44 14.09 37.08
N GLY A 86 0.80 13.95 37.55
CA GLY A 86 1.96 13.78 36.68
C GLY A 86 1.91 12.49 35.85
N ILE A 87 1.49 11.38 36.48
CA ILE A 87 1.30 10.11 35.79
C ILE A 87 0.20 10.21 34.74
N ALA A 88 -0.94 10.82 35.09
CA ALA A 88 -2.07 10.99 34.19
C ALA A 88 -1.69 11.84 32.96
N VAL A 89 -1.00 12.96 33.18
CA VAL A 89 -0.53 13.84 32.09
C VAL A 89 0.48 13.13 31.19
N ALA A 90 1.44 12.39 31.77
CA ALA A 90 2.42 11.63 31.01
C ALA A 90 1.77 10.55 30.13
N PHE A 91 0.79 9.80 30.68
CA PHE A 91 0.03 8.80 29.93
C PHE A 91 -0.82 9.42 28.82
N LEU A 92 -1.48 10.55 29.09
CA LEU A 92 -2.27 11.26 28.08
C LEU A 92 -1.39 11.83 26.96
N ALA A 93 -0.21 12.36 27.29
CA ALA A 93 0.76 12.83 26.30
C ALA A 93 1.26 11.66 25.43
N GLY A 94 1.62 10.53 26.05
CA GLY A 94 1.99 9.30 25.34
C GLY A 94 0.87 8.83 24.40
N ALA A 95 -0.37 8.75 24.90
CA ALA A 95 -1.53 8.38 24.10
C ALA A 95 -1.76 9.34 22.91
N GLY A 96 -1.62 10.65 23.12
CA GLY A 96 -1.75 11.67 22.08
C GLY A 96 -0.70 11.54 20.98
N THR A 97 0.56 11.29 21.35
CA THR A 97 1.64 11.07 20.36
C THR A 97 1.41 9.80 19.54
N CYS A 98 1.06 8.68 20.17
CA CYS A 98 0.70 7.44 19.48
C CYS A 98 -0.50 7.64 18.53
N TRP A 99 -1.53 8.36 18.97
CA TRP A 99 -2.69 8.68 18.14
C TRP A 99 -2.32 9.53 16.92
N TRP A 100 -1.51 10.57 17.13
CA TRP A 100 -1.03 11.42 16.03
C TRP A 100 -0.17 10.64 15.04
N GLN A 101 0.73 9.78 15.52
CA GLN A 101 1.57 8.96 14.66
C GLN A 101 0.75 7.94 13.87
N ALA A 102 -0.21 7.27 14.52
CA ALA A 102 -1.13 6.33 13.88
C ALA A 102 -1.97 7.02 12.79
N THR A 103 -2.56 8.17 13.11
CA THR A 103 -3.36 8.94 12.14
C THR A 103 -2.53 9.45 10.97
N ARG A 104 -1.25 9.79 11.19
CA ARG A 104 -0.33 10.16 10.10
C ARG A 104 -0.03 8.97 9.18
N ILE A 105 0.30 7.81 9.74
CA ILE A 105 0.56 6.58 8.98
C ILE A 105 -0.66 6.16 8.14
N LEU A 106 -1.86 6.23 8.72
CA LEU A 106 -3.10 5.91 8.02
C LEU A 106 -3.39 6.87 6.85
N ARG A 107 -3.04 8.15 6.99
CA ARG A 107 -3.24 9.16 5.94
C ARG A 107 -2.22 9.02 4.80
N ASP A 108 -0.98 8.69 5.13
CA ASP A 108 0.10 8.56 4.15
C ASP A 108 0.05 7.21 3.41
N GLY A 109 -0.42 6.13 4.04
CA GLY A 109 -0.50 4.79 3.43
C GLY A 109 -1.69 4.58 2.48
N GLY A 110 -2.75 5.39 2.61
CA GLY A 110 -3.97 5.25 1.80
C GLY A 110 -3.82 5.72 0.35
N SER A 111 -2.88 6.62 0.03
CA SER A 111 -2.86 7.29 -1.28
C SER A 111 -2.24 6.44 -2.40
N LEU A 112 -1.26 5.57 -2.11
CA LEU A 112 -0.56 4.81 -3.15
C LEU A 112 -1.40 3.65 -3.69
N PHE A 113 -2.09 2.92 -2.79
CA PHE A 113 -2.95 1.80 -3.19
C PHE A 113 -4.26 2.26 -3.85
N SER A 114 -4.83 3.38 -3.37
CA SER A 114 -6.04 3.97 -3.96
C SER A 114 -5.76 4.62 -5.31
N ALA A 115 -4.60 5.24 -5.50
CA ALA A 115 -4.18 5.76 -6.81
C ALA A 115 -3.98 4.64 -7.83
N SER A 116 -3.28 3.54 -7.49
CA SER A 116 -3.13 2.39 -8.40
C SER A 116 -4.43 1.65 -8.69
N LEU A 117 -5.34 1.52 -7.71
CA LEU A 117 -6.68 0.97 -7.97
C LEU A 117 -7.53 1.89 -8.84
N GLY A 118 -7.37 3.21 -8.71
CA GLY A 118 -7.99 4.21 -9.57
C GLY A 118 -7.50 4.13 -11.01
N GLU A 119 -6.19 3.97 -11.22
CA GLU A 119 -5.62 3.74 -12.55
C GLU A 119 -6.08 2.42 -13.17
N LEU A 120 -6.16 1.33 -12.38
CA LEU A 120 -6.70 0.05 -12.87
C LEU A 120 -8.19 0.15 -13.28
N ALA A 121 -8.99 0.93 -12.55
CA ALA A 121 -10.38 1.17 -12.91
C ALA A 121 -10.50 2.01 -14.19
N GLN A 122 -9.59 2.95 -14.39
CA GLN A 122 -9.50 3.78 -15.60
C GLN A 122 -9.13 2.93 -16.84
N ASP A 123 -8.18 2.02 -16.69
CA ASP A 123 -7.76 1.09 -17.76
C ASP A 123 -8.87 0.10 -18.14
N GLN A 124 -9.65 -0.39 -17.16
CA GLN A 124 -10.81 -1.23 -17.44
C GLN A 124 -11.93 -0.49 -18.19
N ALA A 125 -12.15 0.79 -17.88
CA ALA A 125 -13.14 1.60 -18.59
C ALA A 125 -12.74 1.83 -20.07
N LEU A 126 -11.44 1.99 -20.36
CA LEU A 126 -10.92 2.14 -21.71
C LEU A 126 -10.96 0.83 -22.51
N LEU A 127 -10.75 -0.32 -21.86
CA LEU A 127 -10.82 -1.65 -22.50
C LEU A 127 -12.26 -2.15 -22.71
N GLY A 128 -13.18 -1.81 -21.80
CA GLY A 128 -14.60 -2.19 -21.91
C GLY A 128 -15.42 -1.34 -22.90
N GLY A 129 -14.92 -0.17 -23.30
CA GLY A 129 -15.58 0.72 -24.26
C GLY A 129 -15.28 0.43 -25.73
N ALA A 130 -14.35 -0.48 -26.04
CA ALA A 130 -13.96 -0.84 -27.40
C ALA A 130 -14.84 -1.98 -27.98
N GLU A 131 -16.16 -1.81 -27.94
CA GLU A 131 -17.07 -2.65 -28.73
C GLU A 131 -17.56 -1.82 -29.93
N PRO A 132 -17.00 -2.01 -31.15
CA PRO A 132 -17.45 -1.27 -32.32
C PRO A 132 -18.83 -1.79 -32.76
N PRO A 133 -19.87 -0.94 -32.81
CA PRO A 133 -21.17 -1.37 -33.30
C PRO A 133 -21.07 -1.81 -34.76
N ALA A 134 -21.52 -3.04 -35.00
CA ALA A 134 -21.69 -3.61 -36.32
C ALA A 134 -22.52 -2.64 -37.19
N GLN A 135 -21.89 -2.18 -38.28
CA GLN A 135 -22.59 -1.47 -39.35
C GLN A 135 -23.50 -2.47 -40.05
N SER A 136 -24.81 -2.23 -39.99
CA SER A 136 -25.84 -2.83 -40.86
C SER A 136 -26.73 -1.73 -41.42
#